data_AF-A0A368G370-F1
#
_entry.id   AF-A0A368G370-F1
#
_cell.length_a   1.000
_cell.length_b   1.000
_cell.length_c   1.000
_cell.angle_alpha   90.00
_cell.angle_beta   90.00
_cell.angle_gamma   90.00
#
_symmetry.space_group_name_H-M   'P 1'
#
loop_
_entity.id
_entity.type
_entity.pdbx_description
1 polymer ?
#
loop_
_entity_poly.entity_id
_entity_poly.type
_entity_poly.pdbx_seq_one_letter_code
_entity_poly.pdbx_strand_id
1 'polypeptide(L)'
;MTSFTLGDRLRIVLQPTFHTNRKFYIRLKNGSEVVLSFEARTLENEDDVTYSAHVFLNTFHSGVWESEEQTAGRCPFVWYKTYVIDFSPSGHHSVYVRVNGRNIHEFRERHNGFKVSSLEIAGDIAVHSVHIP
;
A
#
# COMPACT_ATOMS: atom_id res chain seq x y z
N MET A 1 7.14 7.17 -19.09
CA MET A 1 6.77 5.85 -18.55
C MET A 1 7.99 5.32 -17.84
N THR A 2 8.03 5.35 -16.51
CA THR A 2 9.05 4.64 -15.75
C THR A 2 8.48 3.26 -15.45
N SER A 3 9.06 2.23 -16.06
CA SER A 3 8.65 0.85 -15.85
C SER A 3 9.12 0.45 -14.45
N PHE A 4 8.20 0.39 -13.48
CA PHE A 4 8.44 -0.18 -12.15
C PHE A 4 8.85 -1.65 -12.31
N THR A 5 10.17 -1.88 -12.35
CA THR A 5 10.81 -3.14 -12.79
C THR A 5 11.73 -3.71 -11.71
N LEU A 6 12.24 -4.91 -11.93
CA LEU A 6 13.13 -5.56 -10.97
C LEU A 6 14.32 -4.65 -10.62
N GLY A 7 14.51 -4.40 -9.32
CA GLY A 7 15.52 -3.47 -8.80
C GLY A 7 14.94 -2.13 -8.33
N ASP A 8 13.75 -1.77 -8.80
CA ASP A 8 13.05 -0.55 -8.40
C ASP A 8 12.50 -0.65 -6.98
N ARG A 9 12.47 0.51 -6.31
CA ARG A 9 11.84 0.67 -5.01
C ARG A 9 11.09 1.98 -4.95
N LEU A 10 9.77 1.90 -4.93
CA LEU A 10 8.91 3.01 -4.55
C LEU A 10 8.87 3.06 -3.03
N ARG A 11 9.31 4.17 -2.45
CA ARG A 11 9.33 4.38 -0.99
C ARG A 11 8.49 5.59 -0.62
N ILE A 12 7.63 5.41 0.37
CA ILE A 12 6.85 6.50 0.96
C ILE A 12 7.19 6.59 2.46
N VAL A 13 7.57 7.78 2.92
CA VAL A 13 7.65 8.10 4.34
C VAL A 13 6.42 8.92 4.71
N LEU A 14 5.66 8.43 5.68
CA LEU A 14 4.35 8.96 6.01
C LEU A 14 4.06 8.89 7.51
N GLN A 15 3.04 9.61 7.92
CA GLN A 15 2.52 9.60 9.28
C GLN A 15 0.99 9.57 9.22
N PRO A 16 0.32 8.53 9.75
CA PRO A 16 -1.12 8.52 9.90
C PRO A 16 -1.58 9.69 10.78
N THR A 17 -2.66 10.35 10.40
CA THR A 17 -3.21 11.48 11.15
C THR A 17 -4.59 11.13 11.70
N PHE A 18 -5.05 11.86 12.71
CA PHE A 18 -6.40 11.71 13.22
C PHE A 18 -7.41 12.48 12.35
N HIS A 19 -8.22 11.76 11.57
CA HIS A 19 -9.38 12.30 10.87
C HIS A 19 -10.54 11.27 10.85
N THR A 20 -11.65 11.64 10.21
CA THR A 20 -12.95 10.95 10.32
C THR A 20 -12.98 9.56 9.68
N ASN A 21 -12.08 9.24 8.75
CA ASN A 21 -12.18 8.03 7.95
C ASN A 21 -11.46 6.83 8.59
N ARG A 22 -10.53 7.08 9.52
CA ARG A 22 -9.68 6.10 10.22
C ARG A 22 -8.93 5.16 9.26
N LYS A 23 -8.59 5.66 8.07
CA LYS A 23 -7.86 4.91 7.06
C LYS A 23 -7.13 5.81 6.08
N PHE A 24 -6.12 5.24 5.44
CA PHE A 24 -5.48 5.82 4.26
C PHE A 24 -5.27 4.74 3.21
N TYR A 25 -5.02 5.16 1.97
CA TYR A 25 -4.64 4.24 0.91
C TYR A 25 -3.52 4.80 0.03
N ILE A 26 -2.77 3.88 -0.55
CA ILE A 26 -1.76 4.11 -1.56
C ILE A 26 -2.11 3.20 -2.75
N ARG A 27 -2.21 3.77 -3.94
CA ARG A 27 -2.60 3.04 -5.15
C ARG A 27 -1.56 3.23 -6.23
N LEU A 28 -1.03 2.11 -6.72
CA LEU A 28 -0.20 2.04 -7.92
C LEU A 28 -1.13 1.88 -9.12
N LYS A 29 -1.14 2.87 -10.02
CA LYS A 29 -2.14 2.97 -11.09
C LYS A 29 -1.55 2.81 -12.47
N ASN A 30 -2.34 2.27 -13.38
CA ASN A 30 -2.09 2.25 -14.82
C ASN A 30 -3.29 2.88 -15.54
N GLY A 31 -3.20 4.17 -15.86
CA GLY A 31 -4.36 4.92 -16.36
C GLY A 31 -5.50 4.93 -15.33
N SER A 32 -6.67 4.39 -15.70
CA SER A 32 -7.85 4.28 -14.83
C SER A 32 -7.84 3.07 -13.91
N GLU A 33 -6.93 2.12 -14.13
CA GLU A 33 -6.83 0.89 -13.34
C GLU A 33 -5.96 1.07 -12.10
N VAL A 34 -6.22 0.26 -11.08
CA VAL A 34 -5.37 0.15 -9.89
C VAL A 34 -4.73 -1.23 -9.92
N VAL A 35 -3.43 -1.27 -10.22
CA VAL A 35 -2.66 -2.51 -10.29
C VAL A 35 -2.47 -3.10 -8.89
N LEU A 36 -2.17 -2.24 -7.92
CA LEU A 36 -2.08 -2.58 -6.51
C LEU A 36 -2.63 -1.43 -5.68
N SER A 37 -3.68 -1.72 -4.90
CA SER A 37 -4.18 -0.87 -3.83
C SER A 37 -3.65 -1.41 -2.51
N PHE A 38 -3.08 -0.54 -1.70
CA PHE A 38 -2.75 -0.76 -0.30
C PHE A 38 -3.68 0.13 0.51
N GLU A 39 -4.61 -0.45 1.26
CA GLU A 39 -5.46 0.29 2.20
C GLU A 39 -5.11 -0.11 3.62
N ALA A 40 -4.83 0.87 4.48
CA ALA A 40 -4.50 0.65 5.87
C ALA A 40 -5.49 1.34 6.80
N ARG A 41 -5.96 0.60 7.81
CA ARG A 41 -6.73 1.14 8.93
C ARG A 41 -5.78 1.76 9.95
N THR A 42 -6.15 2.93 10.43
CA THR A 42 -5.35 3.68 11.42
C THR A 42 -5.94 3.50 12.82
N LEU A 43 -5.08 3.44 13.83
CA LEU A 43 -5.45 3.25 15.23
C LEU A 43 -4.99 4.43 16.09
N GLU A 44 -5.72 4.67 17.17
CA GLU A 44 -5.29 5.64 18.18
C GLU A 44 -4.06 5.17 18.95
N ASN A 45 -4.03 3.89 19.30
CA ASN A 45 -2.95 3.28 20.06
C ASN A 45 -2.76 1.81 19.65
N GLU A 46 -1.67 1.22 20.11
CA GLU A 46 -1.32 -0.17 19.80
C GLU A 46 -2.17 -1.18 20.55
N ASP A 47 -3.00 -0.79 21.52
CA ASP A 47 -3.86 -1.73 22.25
C ASP A 47 -5.27 -1.82 21.64
N ASP A 48 -5.56 -1.03 20.63
CA ASP A 48 -6.83 -1.05 19.92
C ASP A 48 -7.02 -2.37 19.16
N VAL A 49 -8.00 -3.15 19.62
CA VAL A 49 -8.40 -4.47 19.08
C VAL A 49 -9.62 -4.39 18.16
N THR A 50 -10.06 -3.18 17.77
CA THR A 50 -11.24 -2.96 16.92
C THR A 50 -11.14 -3.70 15.58
N TYR A 51 -9.93 -3.90 15.07
CA TYR A 51 -9.71 -4.54 13.77
C TYR A 51 -8.82 -5.79 13.89
N SER A 52 -9.28 -6.89 13.31
CA SER A 52 -8.52 -8.15 13.20
C SER A 52 -7.44 -8.12 12.11
N ALA A 53 -7.65 -7.31 11.07
CA ALA A 53 -6.68 -7.02 10.01
C ALA A 53 -6.57 -5.50 9.81
N HIS A 54 -5.35 -5.03 9.58
CA HIS A 54 -5.04 -3.60 9.48
C HIS A 54 -4.69 -3.15 8.05
N VAL A 55 -4.32 -4.09 7.17
CA VAL A 55 -3.92 -3.80 5.79
C VAL A 55 -4.68 -4.72 4.85
N PHE A 56 -5.26 -4.11 3.82
CA PHE A 56 -6.02 -4.75 2.76
C PHE A 56 -5.36 -4.42 1.42
N LEU A 57 -5.21 -5.43 0.57
CA LEU A 57 -4.65 -5.29 -0.76
C LEU A 57 -5.65 -5.73 -1.82
N ASN A 58 -5.73 -4.99 -2.92
CA ASN A 58 -6.66 -5.33 -3.99
C ASN A 58 -6.21 -4.73 -5.33
N THR A 59 -6.90 -5.14 -6.39
CA THR A 59 -6.79 -4.62 -7.75
C THR A 59 -8.15 -4.06 -8.18
N PHE A 60 -8.12 -2.96 -8.93
CA PHE A 60 -9.29 -2.43 -9.63
C PHE A 60 -9.04 -2.53 -11.13
N HIS A 61 -9.83 -3.38 -11.79
CA HIS A 61 -9.66 -3.70 -13.20
C HIS A 61 -11.03 -3.77 -13.88
N SER A 62 -11.13 -3.30 -15.13
CA SER A 62 -12.38 -3.30 -15.90
C SER A 62 -13.60 -2.72 -15.16
N GLY A 63 -13.39 -1.68 -14.36
CA GLY A 63 -14.46 -0.96 -13.65
C GLY A 63 -14.90 -1.58 -12.33
N VAL A 64 -14.26 -2.65 -11.86
CA VAL A 64 -14.64 -3.34 -10.61
C VAL A 64 -13.43 -3.58 -9.70
N TRP A 65 -13.67 -3.56 -8.39
CA TRP A 65 -12.73 -4.10 -7.41
C TRP A 65 -12.83 -5.62 -7.40
N GLU A 66 -11.68 -6.27 -7.29
CA GLU A 66 -11.59 -7.73 -7.23
C GLU A 66 -11.61 -8.23 -5.78
N SER A 67 -11.19 -9.48 -5.53
CA SER A 67 -11.13 -10.04 -4.17
C SER A 67 -10.04 -9.37 -3.35
N GLU A 68 -10.36 -8.93 -2.13
CA GLU A 68 -9.36 -8.39 -1.21
C GLU A 68 -8.43 -9.49 -0.65
N GLU A 69 -7.16 -9.15 -0.50
CA GLU A 69 -6.17 -9.89 0.30
C GLU A 69 -5.93 -9.15 1.60
N GLN A 70 -5.73 -9.88 2.69
CA GLN A 70 -5.39 -9.32 3.99
C GLN A 70 -4.00 -9.79 4.39
N THR A 71 -3.21 -8.90 5.00
CA THR A 71 -1.89 -9.27 5.49
C THR A 71 -1.99 -10.25 6.64
N ALA A 72 -1.10 -11.23 6.69
CA ALA A 72 -0.99 -12.13 7.83
C ALA A 72 -0.44 -11.40 9.06
N GLY A 73 -1.22 -11.40 10.15
CA GLY A 73 -0.80 -10.84 11.43
C GLY A 73 -1.04 -9.32 11.57
N ARG A 74 -0.53 -8.78 12.68
CA ARG A 74 -0.84 -7.41 13.12
C ARG A 74 0.18 -6.41 12.57
N CYS A 75 -0.27 -5.49 11.72
CA CYS A 75 0.52 -4.36 11.22
C CYS A 75 -0.23 -3.03 11.50
N PRO A 76 -0.28 -2.58 12.77
CA PRO A 76 -1.07 -1.41 13.12
C PRO A 76 -0.40 -0.11 12.67
N PHE A 77 -1.18 0.78 12.05
CA PHE A 77 -0.77 2.14 11.72
C PHE A 77 -1.32 3.11 12.76
N VAL A 78 -0.49 3.44 13.75
CA VAL A 78 -0.88 4.28 14.88
C VAL A 78 -0.74 5.75 14.50
N TRP A 79 -1.71 6.57 14.91
CA TRP A 79 -1.69 8.01 14.68
C TRP A 79 -0.39 8.65 15.17
N TYR A 80 0.11 9.61 14.40
CA TYR A 80 1.30 10.41 14.69
C TYR A 80 2.62 9.63 14.79
N LYS A 81 2.63 8.32 14.50
CA LYS A 81 3.87 7.56 14.32
C LYS A 81 4.31 7.61 12.86
N THR A 82 5.62 7.75 12.63
CA THR A 82 6.18 7.72 11.27
C THR A 82 6.39 6.28 10.81
N TYR A 83 6.02 6.00 9.55
CA TYR A 83 6.22 4.73 8.89
C TYR A 83 6.92 4.91 7.55
N VAL A 84 7.69 3.89 7.16
CA VAL A 84 8.29 3.75 5.83
C VAL A 84 7.61 2.59 5.12
N ILE A 85 6.94 2.86 4.01
CA ILE A 85 6.31 1.84 3.16
C ILE A 85 7.13 1.71 1.87
N ASP A 86 7.57 0.50 1.59
CA ASP A 86 8.29 0.15 0.36
C ASP A 86 7.46 -0.82 -0.49
N PHE A 87 7.33 -0.50 -1.77
CA PHE A 87 6.89 -1.43 -2.81
C PHE A 87 8.09 -1.77 -3.69
N SER A 88 8.37 -3.07 -3.89
CA SER A 88 9.45 -3.52 -4.76
C SER A 88 9.00 -4.70 -5.61
N PRO A 89 9.17 -4.67 -6.94
CA PRO A 89 8.91 -5.84 -7.78
C PRO A 89 9.81 -7.00 -7.37
N SER A 90 9.26 -8.20 -7.33
CA SER A 90 10.03 -9.42 -7.03
C SER A 90 10.83 -9.93 -8.22
N GLY A 91 10.50 -9.48 -9.45
CA GLY A 91 10.97 -10.08 -10.70
C GLY A 91 10.18 -11.33 -11.12
N HIS A 92 9.19 -11.76 -10.32
CA HIS A 92 8.38 -12.96 -10.54
C HIS A 92 6.88 -12.65 -10.44
N HIS A 93 6.39 -11.66 -11.20
CA HIS A 93 4.97 -11.29 -11.26
C HIS A 93 4.35 -10.99 -9.89
N SER A 94 5.12 -10.40 -8.98
CA SER A 94 4.65 -9.99 -7.66
C SER A 94 5.37 -8.75 -7.16
N VAL A 95 4.79 -8.12 -6.14
CA VAL A 95 5.35 -6.96 -5.45
C VAL A 95 5.48 -7.28 -3.97
N TYR A 96 6.70 -7.12 -3.45
CA TYR A 96 6.95 -7.12 -2.02
C TYR A 96 6.48 -5.81 -1.40
N VAL A 97 5.64 -5.92 -0.38
CA VAL A 97 5.16 -4.81 0.43
C VAL A 97 5.86 -4.85 1.78
N ARG A 98 6.65 -3.82 2.07
CA ARG A 98 7.39 -3.74 3.35
C ARG A 98 6.96 -2.52 4.14
N VAL A 99 6.86 -2.69 5.45
CA VAL A 99 6.62 -1.61 6.41
C VAL A 99 7.78 -1.59 7.39
N ASN A 100 8.45 -0.45 7.52
CA ASN A 100 9.64 -0.26 8.34
C ASN A 100 10.73 -1.32 8.06
N GLY A 101 10.91 -1.66 6.77
CA GLY A 101 11.88 -2.65 6.32
C GLY A 101 11.45 -4.12 6.46
N ARG A 102 10.36 -4.42 7.18
CA ARG A 102 9.84 -5.79 7.31
C ARG A 102 8.86 -6.09 6.18
N ASN A 103 9.05 -7.22 5.49
CA ASN A 103 8.07 -7.73 4.54
C ASN A 103 6.78 -8.16 5.27
N ILE A 104 5.66 -7.56 4.90
CA ILE A 104 4.34 -7.85 5.48
C ILE A 104 3.43 -8.60 4.50
N HIS A 105 3.71 -8.52 3.20
CA HIS A 105 2.93 -9.19 2.16
C HIS A 105 3.70 -9.27 0.85
N GLU A 106 3.46 -10.35 0.10
CA GLU A 106 3.83 -10.45 -1.31
C GLU A 106 2.55 -10.49 -2.15
N PHE A 107 2.24 -9.40 -2.84
CA PHE A 107 1.05 -9.30 -3.67
C PHE A 107 1.34 -9.80 -5.07
N ARG A 108 0.62 -10.83 -5.53
CA ARG A 108 0.77 -11.33 -6.90
C ARG A 108 0.00 -10.45 -7.88
N GLU A 109 0.64 -10.13 -8.98
CA GLU A 109 0.02 -9.50 -10.12
C GLU A 109 -1.13 -10.38 -10.64
N ARG A 110 -2.30 -9.77 -10.84
CA ARG A 110 -3.51 -10.48 -11.30
C ARG A 110 -3.73 -10.38 -12.80
N HIS A 111 -3.16 -9.36 -13.42
CA HIS A 111 -3.26 -9.08 -14.85
C HIS A 111 -1.87 -8.83 -15.42
N ASN A 112 -1.57 -9.42 -16.57
CA ASN A 112 -0.26 -9.33 -17.20
C ASN A 112 0.17 -7.89 -17.53
N GLY A 113 1.40 -7.57 -17.19
CA GLY A 113 2.06 -6.32 -17.54
C GLY A 113 1.94 -5.26 -16.45
N PHE A 114 2.49 -5.55 -15.26
CA PHE A 114 2.58 -4.66 -14.09
C PHE A 114 3.26 -3.35 -14.48
N LYS A 115 2.46 -2.41 -14.98
CA LYS A 115 2.90 -1.09 -15.41
C LYS A 115 2.31 -0.09 -14.45
N VAL A 116 3.16 0.66 -13.78
CA VAL A 116 2.74 1.75 -12.91
C VAL A 116 3.03 3.05 -13.64
N SER A 117 1.98 3.80 -13.98
CA SER A 117 2.09 5.11 -14.62
C SER A 117 1.93 6.26 -13.63
N SER A 118 1.27 6.03 -12.51
CA SER A 118 0.98 7.06 -11.50
C SER A 118 0.76 6.46 -10.11
N LEU A 119 0.91 7.32 -9.11
CA LEU A 119 0.71 7.03 -7.70
C LEU A 119 -0.41 7.92 -7.17
N GLU A 120 -1.37 7.32 -6.47
CA GLU A 120 -2.42 8.02 -5.75
C GLU A 120 -2.30 7.72 -4.26
N ILE A 121 -2.18 8.76 -3.44
CA ILE A 121 -2.11 8.65 -1.97
C ILE A 121 -3.20 9.56 -1.41
N ALA A 122 -4.07 9.03 -0.56
CA ALA A 122 -5.12 9.81 0.07
C ALA A 122 -5.63 9.17 1.36
N GLY A 123 -6.53 9.87 2.05
CA GLY A 123 -7.09 9.51 3.34
C GLY A 123 -6.35 10.21 4.49
N ASP A 124 -6.40 9.60 5.67
CA ASP A 124 -6.01 10.23 6.93
C ASP A 124 -4.49 10.10 7.15
N ILE A 125 -3.71 10.83 6.34
CA ILE A 125 -2.26 10.69 6.26
C ILE A 125 -1.55 12.02 5.96
N ALA A 126 -0.41 12.24 6.60
CA ALA A 126 0.58 13.22 6.20
C ALA A 126 1.73 12.51 5.47
N VAL A 127 2.01 12.90 4.23
CA VAL A 127 3.13 12.37 3.44
C VAL A 127 4.35 13.27 3.65
N HIS A 128 5.45 12.70 4.15
CA HIS A 128 6.70 13.43 4.35
C HIS A 128 7.62 13.35 3.14
N SER A 129 7.72 12.18 2.50
CA SER A 129 8.49 12.04 1.28
C SER A 129 8.00 10.87 0.44
N VAL A 130 8.21 10.99 -0.88
CA VAL A 130 8.01 9.93 -1.86
C VAL A 130 9.28 9.85 -2.69
N HIS A 131 9.88 8.67 -2.74
CA HIS A 131 10.98 8.35 -3.63
C HIS A 131 10.46 7.41 -4.72
N ILE A 132 10.48 7.92 -5.95
CA ILE A 132 10.14 7.19 -7.17
C ILE A 132 11.47 6.89 -7.89
N PRO A 133 11.71 5.65 -8.31
CA PRO A 133 12.90 5.28 -9.08
C PRO A 133 12.90 5.87 -10.49
#